data_AF-A0A2U3A099-F1
#
_entry.id   AF-A0A2U3A099-F1
#
_cell.length_a   1.000
_cell.length_b   1.000
_cell.length_c   1.000
_cell.angle_alpha   90.00
_cell.angle_beta   90.00
_cell.angle_gamma   90.00
#
_symmetry.space_group_name_H-M   'P 1'
#
loop_
_entity.id
_entity.type
_entity.pdbx_description
1 polymer ?
#
loop_
_entity_poly.entity_id
_entity_poly.type
_entity_poly.pdbx_seq_one_letter_code
_entity_poly.pdbx_strand_id
1 'polypeptide(L)'
;MYAFGMLALLGLAVLIVARVGHRYVQRLPELWAFTLVALGMGTAWLADFDLFGAWNLAVRNDTIATTLTGFLVAGTAYFWHEVLHFLAGVARKFTDEAKVLEEEQHLRRVA
;
A
#
# COMPACT_ATOMS: atom_id res chain seq x y z
N MET A 1 -14.02 -6.49 14.90
CA MET A 1 -12.78 -7.31 14.87
C MET A 1 -12.15 -7.37 13.48
N TYR A 2 -12.91 -7.47 12.38
CA TYR A 2 -12.35 -7.56 11.02
C TYR A 2 -12.04 -6.22 10.33
N ALA A 3 -12.45 -5.09 10.92
CA ALA A 3 -12.32 -3.76 10.32
C ALA A 3 -10.87 -3.37 10.00
N PHE A 4 -9.94 -3.73 10.88
CA PHE A 4 -8.51 -3.51 10.64
C PHE A 4 -7.99 -4.33 9.45
N GLY A 5 -8.40 -5.60 9.36
CA GLY A 5 -8.02 -6.47 8.23
C GLY A 5 -8.59 -5.96 6.91
N MET A 6 -9.84 -5.49 6.89
CA MET A 6 -10.44 -4.85 5.73
C MET A 6 -9.68 -3.60 5.30
N LEU A 7 -9.35 -2.71 6.25
CA LEU A 7 -8.55 -1.51 5.97
C LEU A 7 -7.19 -1.87 5.37
N ALA A 8 -6.48 -2.83 5.97
CA ALA A 8 -5.18 -3.28 5.51
C ALA A 8 -5.23 -3.88 4.10
N LEU A 9 -6.22 -4.73 3.82
CA LEU A 9 -6.39 -5.38 2.53
C LEU A 9 -6.88 -4.42 1.45
N LEU A 10 -7.81 -3.51 1.77
CA LEU A 10 -8.26 -2.45 0.87
C LEU A 10 -7.10 -1.51 0.52
N GLY A 11 -6.30 -1.11 1.50
CA GLY A 11 -5.09 -0.32 1.25
C GLY A 11 -4.11 -1.04 0.33
N LEU A 12 -3.90 -2.35 0.53
CA LEU A 12 -3.05 -3.16 -0.35
C LEU A 12 -3.64 -3.24 -1.78
N ALA A 13 -4.94 -3.45 -1.91
CA ALA A 13 -5.62 -3.51 -3.20
C ALA A 13 -5.50 -2.17 -3.95
N VAL A 14 -5.73 -1.05 -3.26
CA VAL A 14 -5.56 0.30 -3.81
C VAL A 14 -4.12 0.52 -4.29
N LEU A 15 -3.11 0.08 -3.52
CA LEU A 15 -1.72 0.18 -3.92
C LEU A 15 -1.42 -0.60 -5.21
N ILE A 16 -1.95 -1.83 -5.32
CA ILE A 16 -1.77 -2.66 -6.53
C ILE A 16 -2.37 -1.96 -7.75
N VAL A 17 -3.61 -1.48 -7.64
CA VAL A 17 -4.28 -0.74 -8.71
C VAL A 17 -3.50 0.52 -9.08
N ALA A 18 -3.04 1.28 -8.09
CA ALA A 18 -2.23 2.48 -8.30
C ALA A 18 -0.89 2.18 -9.01
N ARG A 19 -0.20 1.09 -8.65
CA ARG A 19 1.03 0.66 -9.34
C ARG A 19 0.79 0.27 -10.80
N VAL A 20 -0.31 -0.44 -11.07
CA VAL A 20 -0.71 -0.75 -12.45
C VAL A 20 -0.99 0.54 -13.22
N GLY A 21 -1.75 1.47 -12.63
CA GLY A 21 -2.05 2.77 -13.23
C GLY A 21 -0.81 3.63 -13.51
N HIS A 22 0.16 3.65 -12.59
CA HIS A 22 1.41 4.40 -12.75
C HIS A 22 2.23 3.92 -13.96
N ARG A 23 2.13 2.64 -14.34
CA ARG A 23 2.76 2.13 -15.57
C ARG A 23 2.23 2.81 -16.83
N TYR A 24 0.97 3.23 -16.83
CA TYR A 24 0.31 3.92 -17.93
C TYR A 24 0.45 5.45 -17.85
N VAL A 25 0.53 6.00 -16.63
CA VAL A 25 0.64 7.45 -16.39
C VAL A 25 2.10 7.79 -16.06
N GLN A 26 2.98 7.73 -17.07
CA GLN A 26 4.42 8.01 -16.91
C GLN A 26 4.76 9.50 -16.71
N ARG A 27 3.77 10.41 -16.74
CA ARG A 27 4.03 11.84 -17.00
C ARG A 27 4.11 12.76 -15.80
N LEU A 28 3.60 12.42 -14.62
CA LEU A 28 3.74 13.29 -13.44
C LEU A 28 3.85 12.48 -12.14
N PRO A 29 5.02 12.47 -11.46
CA PRO A 29 5.16 11.81 -10.16
C PRO A 29 4.25 12.42 -9.09
N GLU A 30 3.89 13.70 -9.23
CA GLU A 30 3.00 14.42 -8.30
C GLU A 30 1.54 13.91 -8.35
N LEU A 31 1.09 13.37 -9.49
CA LEU A 31 -0.26 12.80 -9.61
C LEU A 31 -0.43 11.49 -8.85
N TRP A 32 0.66 10.86 -8.42
CA TRP A 32 0.60 9.57 -7.74
C TRP A 32 -0.11 9.67 -6.39
N ALA A 33 0.19 10.70 -5.58
CA ALA A 33 -0.48 10.95 -4.31
C ALA A 33 -1.98 11.21 -4.51
N PHE A 34 -2.32 12.03 -5.52
CA PHE A 34 -3.72 12.29 -5.90
C PHE A 34 -4.44 11.01 -6.32
N THR A 35 -3.78 10.14 -7.06
CA THR A 35 -4.33 8.86 -7.53
C THR A 35 -4.63 7.93 -6.36
N LEU A 36 -3.72 7.84 -5.37
CA LEU A 36 -3.94 7.05 -4.16
C LEU A 36 -5.13 7.56 -3.35
N VAL A 37 -5.24 8.88 -3.16
CA VAL A 37 -6.36 9.47 -2.44
C VAL A 37 -7.67 9.24 -3.18
N ALA A 38 -7.71 9.48 -4.48
CA ALA A 38 -8.89 9.25 -5.31
C ALA A 38 -9.33 7.78 -5.29
N LEU A 39 -8.39 6.84 -5.40
CA LEU A 39 -8.68 5.40 -5.33
C LEU A 39 -9.08 4.96 -3.92
N GLY A 40 -8.42 5.45 -2.86
CA GLY A 40 -8.79 5.12 -1.48
C GLY A 40 -10.20 5.62 -1.13
N MET A 41 -10.52 6.86 -1.51
CA MET A 41 -11.85 7.42 -1.33
C MET A 41 -12.89 6.70 -2.19
N GLY A 42 -12.60 6.45 -3.47
CA GLY A 42 -13.49 5.71 -4.36
C GLY A 42 -13.76 4.28 -3.90
N THR A 43 -12.75 3.59 -3.37
CA THR A 43 -12.93 2.22 -2.85
C THR A 43 -13.73 2.17 -1.57
N ALA A 44 -13.52 3.11 -0.63
CA ALA A 44 -14.34 3.18 0.58
C ALA A 44 -15.81 3.46 0.28
N TRP A 45 -16.09 4.36 -0.68
CA TRP A 45 -17.45 4.62 -1.15
C TRP A 45 -18.07 3.43 -1.90
N LEU A 46 -17.31 2.76 -2.75
CA LEU A 46 -17.78 1.58 -3.49
C LEU A 46 -18.09 0.40 -2.56
N ALA A 47 -17.32 0.26 -1.47
CA ALA A 47 -17.50 -0.79 -0.47
C ALA A 47 -18.49 -0.42 0.64
N ASP A 48 -19.04 0.81 0.61
CA ASP A 48 -19.84 1.40 1.70
C ASP A 48 -19.20 1.17 3.08
N PHE A 49 -17.88 1.32 3.14
CA PHE A 49 -17.09 0.93 4.29
C PHE A 49 -16.90 2.11 5.25
N ASP A 50 -17.57 2.05 6.40
CA ASP A 50 -17.37 2.95 7.51
C ASP A 50 -16.56 2.28 8.65
N LEU A 51 -15.32 2.74 8.80
CA LEU A 51 -14.43 2.29 9.86
C LEU A 51 -14.86 2.79 11.24
N PHE A 52 -15.42 3.99 11.32
CA PHE A 52 -15.78 4.62 12.59
C PHE A 52 -17.00 3.94 13.19
N GLY A 53 -18.02 3.65 12.38
CA GLY A 53 -19.15 2.79 12.76
C GLY A 53 -18.69 1.39 13.19
N ALA A 54 -17.73 0.79 12.48
CA ALA A 54 -17.16 -0.51 12.87
C ALA A 54 -16.39 -0.50 14.21
N TRP A 55 -15.93 0.67 14.66
CA TRP A 55 -15.30 0.90 15.97
C TRP A 55 -16.25 1.53 16.99
N ASN A 56 -17.54 1.65 16.66
CA ASN A 56 -18.57 2.23 17.53
C ASN A 56 -18.25 3.69 17.94
N LEU A 57 -17.60 4.43 17.06
CA LEU A 57 -17.30 5.86 17.20
C LEU A 57 -18.43 6.67 16.55
N ALA A 58 -19.06 7.54 17.34
CA ALA A 58 -20.12 8.39 16.83
C ALA A 58 -19.56 9.49 15.91
N VAL A 59 -19.93 9.45 14.63
CA VAL A 59 -19.67 10.51 13.67
C VAL A 59 -20.99 11.21 13.36
N ARG A 60 -20.93 12.54 13.16
CA ARG A 60 -22.14 13.36 12.94
C ARG A 60 -22.88 13.02 11.64
N ASN A 61 -22.20 12.45 10.66
CA ASN A 61 -22.75 12.10 9.36
C ASN A 61 -21.98 10.91 8.78
N ASP A 62 -22.70 9.88 8.37
CA ASP A 62 -22.16 8.64 7.80
C ASP A 62 -21.34 8.92 6.53
N THR A 63 -21.74 9.87 5.70
CA THR A 63 -21.00 10.28 4.49
C THR A 63 -19.60 10.80 4.83
N ILE A 64 -19.46 11.53 5.94
CA ILE A 64 -18.16 12.03 6.40
C ILE A 64 -17.32 10.87 6.92
N ALA A 65 -17.94 9.92 7.61
CA ALA A 65 -17.30 8.73 8.15
C ALA A 65 -16.70 7.85 7.03
N THR A 66 -17.48 7.57 5.98
CA THR A 66 -17.02 6.82 4.80
C THR A 66 -15.89 7.56 4.05
N THR A 67 -16.01 8.89 3.92
CA THR A 67 -14.98 9.69 3.24
C THR A 67 -13.65 9.69 4.01
N LEU A 68 -13.69 9.88 5.33
CA LEU A 68 -12.51 9.78 6.20
C LEU A 68 -11.91 8.36 6.17
N THR A 69 -12.76 7.34 6.13
CA THR A 69 -12.31 5.95 5.96
C THR A 69 -11.55 5.79 4.65
N GLY A 70 -12.02 6.40 3.57
CA GLY A 70 -11.30 6.47 2.30
C GLY A 70 -9.91 7.11 2.37
N PHE A 71 -9.76 8.19 3.14
CA PHE A 71 -8.44 8.77 3.41
C PHE A 71 -7.54 7.81 4.19
N LEU A 72 -8.08 7.10 5.18
CA LEU A 72 -7.33 6.09 5.93
C LEU A 72 -6.90 4.92 5.04
N VAL A 73 -7.76 4.47 4.12
CA VAL A 73 -7.42 3.45 3.11
C VAL A 73 -6.31 3.95 2.20
N ALA A 74 -6.37 5.20 1.72
CA ALA A 74 -5.28 5.80 0.92
C ALA A 74 -3.97 5.88 1.71
N GLY A 75 -4.01 6.28 2.97
CA GLY A 75 -2.85 6.29 3.86
C GLY A 75 -2.28 4.89 4.10
N THR A 76 -3.14 3.89 4.24
CA THR A 76 -2.73 2.48 4.38
C THR A 76 -2.09 1.95 3.11
N ALA A 77 -2.57 2.37 1.95
CA ALA A 77 -1.95 2.07 0.66
C ALA A 77 -0.53 2.67 0.56
N TYR A 78 -0.36 3.91 0.99
CA TYR A 78 0.96 4.55 1.08
C TYR A 78 1.87 3.83 2.09
N PHE A 79 1.35 3.45 3.25
CA PHE A 79 2.08 2.66 4.23
C PHE A 79 2.58 1.34 3.64
N TRP A 80 1.74 0.61 2.89
CA TRP A 80 2.17 -0.60 2.19
C TRP A 80 3.25 -0.35 1.16
N HIS A 81 3.23 0.80 0.48
CA HIS A 81 4.27 1.17 -0.47
C HIS A 81 5.64 1.18 0.20
N GLU A 82 5.76 1.87 1.34
CA GLU A 82 7.00 1.98 2.09
C GLU A 82 7.45 0.65 2.70
N VAL A 83 6.53 -0.13 3.28
CA VAL A 83 6.84 -1.45 3.83
C VAL A 83 7.42 -2.38 2.75
N LEU A 84 6.78 -2.42 1.57
CA LEU A 84 7.27 -3.25 0.46
C LEU A 84 8.59 -2.72 -0.11
N HIS A 85 8.78 -1.41 -0.15
CA HIS A 85 10.05 -0.81 -0.60
C HIS A 85 11.19 -1.14 0.36
N PHE A 86 10.96 -1.04 1.66
CA PHE A 86 11.91 -1.45 2.69
C PHE A 86 12.27 -2.94 2.58
N LEU A 87 11.28 -3.83 2.48
CA LEU A 87 11.51 -5.27 2.35
C LEU A 87 12.30 -5.61 1.06
N ALA A 88 12.00 -4.94 -0.05
CA ALA A 88 12.75 -5.10 -1.29
C ALA A 88 14.22 -4.64 -1.13
N GLY A 89 14.45 -3.53 -0.42
CA GLY A 89 15.78 -3.04 -0.08
C GLY A 89 16.58 -4.04 0.77
N VAL A 90 15.95 -4.61 1.80
CA VAL A 90 16.55 -5.63 2.66
C VAL A 90 16.88 -6.91 1.87
N ALA A 91 15.95 -7.40 1.06
CA ALA A 91 16.18 -8.59 0.23
C ALA A 91 17.35 -8.38 -0.75
N ARG A 92 17.44 -7.18 -1.34
CA ARG A 92 18.55 -6.82 -2.22
C ARG A 92 19.89 -6.80 -1.48
N LYS A 93 19.93 -6.22 -0.27
CA LYS A 93 21.14 -6.23 0.56
C LYS A 93 21.66 -7.64 0.83
N PHE A 94 20.78 -8.57 1.23
CA PHE A 94 21.18 -9.97 1.45
C PHE A 94 21.66 -10.66 0.17
N THR A 95 21.05 -10.34 -0.97
CA THR A 95 21.47 -10.89 -2.27
C THR A 95 22.85 -10.38 -2.67
N ASP A 96 23.12 -9.09 -2.42
CA ASP A 96 24.42 -8.48 -2.71
C ASP A 96 25.51 -9.00 -1.76
N GLU A 97 25.22 -9.16 -0.47
CA GLU A 97 26.14 -9.77 0.50
C GLU A 97 26.49 -11.22 0.15
N ALA A 98 25.50 -12.02 -0.28
CA ALA A 98 25.75 -13.37 -0.75
C ALA A 98 26.66 -13.39 -1.98
N LYS A 99 26.48 -12.44 -2.91
CA LYS A 99 27.33 -12.33 -4.10
C LYS A 99 28.77 -11.94 -3.76
N VAL A 100 28.96 -11.01 -2.81
CA VAL A 100 30.30 -10.64 -2.33
C VAL A 100 31.00 -11.83 -1.68
N LEU A 101 30.29 -12.61 -0.85
CA LEU A 101 30.84 -13.83 -0.24
C LEU A 101 31.21 -14.90 -1.29
N GLU A 102 30.40 -15.08 -2.34
CA GLU A 102 30.71 -15.98 -3.46
C GLU A 102 32.00 -15.55 -4.20
N GLU A 103 32.19 -14.24 -4.43
CA GLU A 103 33.37 -13.68 -5.09
C GLU A 103 34.63 -13.81 -4.21
N GLU A 104 34.55 -13.48 -2.92
CA GLU A 104 35.69 -13.55 -1.98
C GLU A 104 36.12 -14.99 -1.68
N GLN A 105 35.20 -15.94 -1.60
CA GLN A 105 35.51 -17.34 -1.26
C GLN A 105 35.77 -18.23 -2.48
N HIS A 106 35.72 -17.68 -3.71
CA HIS A 106 35.86 -18.44 -4.98
C HIS A 106 34.95 -19.68 -5.04
N LEU A 107 33.80 -19.62 -4.36
CA LEU A 107 32.84 -20.71 -4.32
C LEU A 107 32.05 -20.68 -5.63
N ARG A 108 32.52 -21.48 -6.60
CA ARG A 108 31.84 -21.66 -7.89
C ARG A 108 30.49 -22.33 -7.63
N ARG A 109 29.39 -21.67 -8.01
CA ARG A 109 28.03 -22.26 -7.96
C ARG A 109 28.05 -23.63 -8.63
N VAL A 110 27.80 -24.67 -7.82
CA VAL A 110 27.43 -25.98 -8.34
C VAL A 110 25.94 -25.88 -8.63
N ALA A 111 25.62 -25.55 -9.88
CA ALA A 111 24.27 -25.59 -10.41
C ALA A 111 23.79 -27.04 -10.53
#